data_AF-A0AA88Y373-F1
#
_entry.id   AF-A0AA88Y373-F1
#
_cell.length_a   1.000
_cell.length_b   1.000
_cell.length_c   1.000
_cell.angle_alpha   90.00
_cell.angle_beta   90.00
_cell.angle_gamma   90.00
#
_symmetry.space_group_name_H-M   'P 1'
#
loop_
_entity.id
_entity.type
_entity.pdbx_description
1 polymer ?
#
loop_
_entity_poly.entity_id
_entity_poly.type
_entity_poly.pdbx_seq_one_letter_code
_entity_poly.pdbx_strand_id
1 'polypeptide(L)'
;MEMFGYNEGDTSLPNGDHDELFNYSCQLCQWGIHFLALDDTAKEGDIMRIQPNLLKCIPFFYSHSKLSKYLVECVDFILKCESSSPLTRIRILEGFFVNRKGGHGNDVEADLVQEHSVRHQKELIRALGANKSDKAILRATGAANLVTSLVENYDTALSVPIKSSNHGTCTNEKDMTVIRECLRSTRPFKHTPGRKCSPHKIVHPKFKVIVSKLLIDLKVIIDRLSYGLIDGNSHEEDEH
;
A
#
# COMPACT_ATOMS: atom_id res chain seq x y z
N MET A 1 -2.78 -22.89 -3.08
CA MET A 1 -3.17 -21.59 -2.49
C MET A 1 -4.37 -21.06 -3.29
N GLU A 2 -5.54 -21.65 -3.08
CA GLU A 2 -6.80 -21.20 -3.65
C GLU A 2 -7.32 -20.04 -2.79
N MET A 3 -6.94 -18.81 -3.11
CA MET A 3 -7.35 -17.62 -2.36
C MET A 3 -7.94 -16.52 -3.26
N PHE A 4 -8.22 -16.84 -4.52
CA PHE A 4 -9.10 -16.06 -5.39
C PHE A 4 -10.38 -16.85 -5.59
N GLY A 5 -11.26 -16.82 -4.58
CA GLY A 5 -12.62 -17.34 -4.66
C GLY A 5 -13.49 -16.48 -5.56
N TYR A 6 -13.18 -16.46 -6.85
CA TYR A 6 -14.14 -16.18 -7.92
C TYR A 6 -13.89 -17.25 -8.98
N ASN A 7 -14.60 -18.37 -8.86
CA ASN A 7 -14.68 -19.38 -9.90
C ASN A 7 -15.29 -18.70 -11.14
N GLU A 8 -14.46 -18.26 -12.09
CA GLU A 8 -14.87 -18.01 -13.47
C GLU A 8 -15.16 -19.35 -14.16
N GLY A 9 -16.21 -20.01 -13.70
CA GLY A 9 -16.75 -21.25 -14.26
C GLY A 9 -18.27 -21.35 -14.16
N ASP A 10 -18.95 -20.40 -13.50
CA ASP A 10 -20.40 -20.48 -13.30
C ASP A 10 -21.12 -19.21 -13.78
N THR A 11 -21.11 -19.00 -15.10
CA THR A 11 -22.16 -18.23 -15.79
C THR A 11 -23.47 -19.04 -15.90
N SER A 12 -23.65 -20.07 -15.08
CA SER A 12 -24.84 -20.93 -15.05
C SER A 12 -25.41 -21.16 -13.64
N LEU A 13 -25.17 -20.24 -12.69
CA LEU A 13 -26.12 -20.17 -11.58
C LEU A 13 -27.45 -19.68 -12.16
N PRO A 14 -28.56 -20.40 -11.94
CA PRO A 14 -29.87 -19.99 -12.45
C PRO A 14 -30.10 -18.55 -11.98
N ASN A 15 -30.68 -17.72 -12.85
CA ASN A 15 -30.90 -16.27 -12.70
C ASN A 15 -31.61 -15.80 -11.39
N GLY A 16 -31.82 -16.68 -10.41
CA GLY A 16 -32.36 -16.41 -9.09
C GLY A 16 -31.36 -16.44 -7.92
N ASP A 17 -30.12 -16.95 -8.04
CA ASP A 17 -29.24 -17.20 -6.85
C ASP A 17 -28.19 -16.12 -6.53
N HIS A 18 -28.16 -15.03 -7.31
CA HIS A 18 -27.22 -13.92 -7.09
C HIS A 18 -27.70 -12.96 -6.00
N ASP A 19 -26.89 -12.76 -4.96
CA ASP A 19 -27.08 -11.73 -3.92
C ASP A 19 -25.96 -10.68 -4.01
N GLU A 20 -26.25 -9.55 -4.66
CA GLU A 20 -25.28 -8.48 -4.87
C GLU A 20 -24.87 -7.80 -3.56
N LEU A 21 -25.79 -7.64 -2.62
CA LEU A 21 -25.52 -6.98 -1.34
C LEU A 21 -24.62 -7.86 -0.46
N PHE A 22 -24.86 -9.17 -0.43
CA PHE A 22 -23.99 -10.12 0.27
C PHE A 22 -22.57 -10.09 -0.32
N ASN A 23 -22.45 -10.23 -1.64
CA ASN A 23 -21.17 -10.24 -2.33
C ASN A 23 -20.39 -8.94 -2.09
N TYR A 24 -21.06 -7.79 -2.23
CA TYR A 24 -20.45 -6.50 -1.94
C TYR A 24 -19.94 -6.40 -0.51
N SER A 25 -20.76 -6.82 0.47
CA SER A 25 -20.42 -6.70 1.89
C SER A 25 -19.26 -7.61 2.27
N CYS A 26 -19.23 -8.83 1.75
CA CYS A 26 -18.10 -9.75 1.93
C CYS A 26 -16.81 -9.19 1.31
N GLN A 27 -16.88 -8.64 0.10
CA GLN A 27 -15.73 -8.00 -0.55
C GLN A 27 -15.24 -6.78 0.23
N LEU A 28 -16.14 -5.93 0.73
CA LEU A 28 -15.79 -4.77 1.54
C LEU A 28 -15.03 -5.20 2.82
N CYS A 29 -15.53 -6.20 3.53
CA CYS A 29 -14.85 -6.74 4.71
C CYS A 29 -13.51 -7.37 4.36
N GLN A 30 -13.43 -8.12 3.26
CA GLN A 30 -12.19 -8.74 2.79
C GLN A 30 -11.10 -7.68 2.54
N TRP A 31 -11.43 -6.62 1.79
CA TRP A 31 -10.49 -5.52 1.54
C TRP A 31 -10.17 -4.72 2.80
N GLY A 32 -11.16 -4.46 3.66
CA GLY A 32 -10.94 -3.78 4.94
C GLY A 32 -9.95 -4.53 5.82
N ILE A 33 -10.12 -5.84 5.99
CA ILE A 33 -9.19 -6.70 6.73
C ILE A 33 -7.82 -6.74 6.04
N HIS A 34 -7.77 -6.77 4.71
CA HIS A 34 -6.52 -6.78 3.98
C HIS A 34 -5.71 -5.48 4.17
N PHE A 35 -6.37 -4.31 4.18
CA PHE A 35 -5.71 -3.04 4.46
C PHE A 35 -5.21 -2.96 5.91
N LEU A 36 -5.96 -3.49 6.87
CA LEU A 36 -5.48 -3.62 8.25
C LEU A 36 -4.24 -4.53 8.32
N ALA A 37 -4.21 -5.62 7.55
CA ALA A 37 -3.05 -6.51 7.48
C ALA A 37 -1.83 -5.84 6.82
N LEU A 38 -2.03 -4.97 5.82
CA LEU A 38 -0.95 -4.18 5.21
C LEU A 38 -0.34 -3.19 6.21
N ASP A 39 -1.19 -2.42 6.91
CA ASP A 39 -0.77 -1.48 7.95
C ASP A 39 -0.03 -2.18 9.10
N ASP A 40 -0.54 -3.34 9.54
CA ASP A 40 0.09 -4.18 10.56
C ASP A 40 1.45 -4.74 10.09
N THR A 41 1.53 -5.22 8.85
CA THR A 41 2.79 -5.68 8.24
C THR A 41 3.83 -4.57 8.22
N ALA A 42 3.43 -3.33 7.90
CA ALA A 42 4.32 -2.19 7.87
C ALA A 42 4.84 -1.80 9.26
N LYS A 43 3.96 -1.79 10.26
CA LYS A 43 4.31 -1.48 11.66
C LYS A 43 5.22 -2.51 12.31
N GLU A 44 5.03 -3.78 11.97
CA GLU A 44 5.88 -4.87 12.48
C GLU A 44 7.16 -5.07 11.66
N GLY A 45 7.26 -4.47 10.47
CA GLY A 45 8.38 -4.70 9.55
C GLY A 45 8.43 -6.15 9.04
N ASP A 46 7.27 -6.80 8.88
CA ASP A 46 7.21 -8.24 8.60
C ASP A 46 7.52 -8.55 7.11
N ILE A 47 8.77 -8.92 6.88
CA ILE A 47 9.31 -9.31 5.57
C ILE A 47 8.65 -10.56 4.96
N MET A 48 8.00 -11.41 5.76
CA MET A 48 7.34 -12.62 5.28
C MET A 48 5.93 -12.32 4.80
N ARG A 49 5.27 -11.31 5.39
CA ARG A 49 3.90 -10.92 5.04
C ARG A 49 3.81 -9.90 3.90
N ILE A 50 4.87 -9.15 3.61
CA ILE A 50 4.84 -8.10 2.59
C ILE A 50 4.56 -8.64 1.17
N GLN A 51 5.29 -9.64 0.70
CA GLN A 51 5.10 -10.21 -0.64
C GLN A 51 3.68 -10.79 -0.86
N PRO A 52 3.15 -11.68 0.01
CA PRO A 52 1.79 -12.20 -0.18
C PRO A 52 0.73 -11.10 -0.06
N ASN A 53 0.99 -10.02 0.68
CA ASN A 53 0.09 -8.88 0.73
C ASN A 53 0.13 -8.06 -0.57
N LEU A 54 1.31 -7.80 -1.15
CA LEU A 54 1.44 -7.14 -2.45
C LEU A 54 0.82 -7.96 -3.60
N LEU A 55 0.97 -9.29 -3.58
CA LEU A 55 0.31 -10.20 -4.52
C LEU A 55 -1.22 -10.04 -4.50
N LYS A 56 -1.81 -9.89 -3.31
CA LYS A 56 -3.25 -9.65 -3.15
C LYS A 56 -3.68 -8.27 -3.64
N CYS A 57 -2.78 -7.29 -3.71
CA CYS A 57 -3.05 -5.97 -4.27
C CYS A 57 -3.06 -5.94 -5.82
N ILE A 58 -2.49 -6.95 -6.49
CA ILE A 58 -2.41 -6.98 -7.96
C ILE A 58 -3.79 -6.84 -8.64
N PRO A 59 -4.83 -7.63 -8.30
CA PRO A 59 -6.14 -7.47 -8.90
C PRO A 59 -6.77 -6.11 -8.60
N PHE A 60 -6.47 -5.56 -7.41
CA PHE A 60 -6.95 -4.23 -7.02
C PHE A 60 -6.41 -3.16 -7.98
N PHE A 61 -5.09 -3.09 -8.14
CA PHE A 61 -4.46 -2.11 -9.03
C PHE A 61 -4.82 -2.33 -10.50
N TYR A 62 -4.93 -3.59 -10.94
CA TYR A 62 -5.35 -3.93 -12.30
C TYR A 62 -6.78 -3.47 -12.60
N SER A 63 -7.70 -3.63 -11.64
CA SER A 63 -9.10 -3.21 -11.82
C SER A 63 -9.25 -1.70 -12.05
N HIS A 64 -8.33 -0.90 -11.51
CA HIS A 64 -8.28 0.54 -11.75
C HIS A 64 -7.71 0.84 -13.13
N SER A 65 -6.56 0.23 -13.47
CA SER A 65 -5.95 0.33 -14.79
C SER A 65 -4.94 -0.78 -15.02
N LYS A 66 -4.98 -1.40 -16.21
CA LYS A 66 -3.95 -2.34 -16.67
C LYS A 66 -2.55 -1.71 -16.79
N LEU A 67 -2.48 -0.38 -16.89
CA LEU A 67 -1.24 0.41 -16.96
C LEU A 67 -0.95 1.14 -15.64
N SER A 68 -1.58 0.69 -14.54
CA SER A 68 -1.36 1.29 -13.22
C SER A 68 0.14 1.23 -12.87
N LYS A 69 0.71 2.38 -12.52
CA LYS A 69 2.10 2.42 -12.03
C LYS A 69 2.26 1.53 -10.79
N TYR A 70 1.29 1.57 -9.87
CA TYR A 70 1.28 0.73 -8.67
C TYR A 70 1.29 -0.77 -9.00
N LEU A 71 0.59 -1.17 -10.06
CA LEU A 71 0.61 -2.56 -10.52
C LEU A 71 2.01 -2.96 -11.00
N VAL A 72 2.63 -2.12 -11.83
CA VAL A 72 3.97 -2.39 -12.39
C VAL A 72 5.02 -2.45 -11.28
N GLU A 73 5.01 -1.49 -10.35
CA GLU A 73 5.96 -1.47 -9.22
C GLU A 73 5.78 -2.69 -8.30
N CYS A 74 4.53 -3.11 -8.02
CA CYS A 74 4.30 -4.31 -7.22
C CYS A 74 4.84 -5.57 -7.90
N VAL A 75 4.59 -5.71 -9.20
CA VAL A 75 5.09 -6.86 -9.98
C VAL A 75 6.62 -6.83 -10.05
N ASP A 76 7.22 -5.66 -10.30
CA ASP A 76 8.67 -5.48 -10.34
C ASP A 76 9.34 -5.83 -9.00
N PHE A 77 8.79 -5.35 -7.88
CA PHE A 77 9.29 -5.70 -6.56
C PHE A 77 9.24 -7.20 -6.28
N ILE A 78 8.11 -7.85 -6.58
CA ILE A 78 7.95 -9.30 -6.40
C ILE A 78 8.94 -10.04 -7.29
N LEU A 79 9.05 -9.68 -8.57
CA LEU A 79 10.00 -10.29 -9.50
C LEU A 79 11.43 -10.17 -9.00
N LYS A 80 11.87 -8.98 -8.58
CA LYS A 80 13.20 -8.76 -8.02
C LYS A 80 13.47 -9.63 -6.80
N CYS A 81 12.49 -9.80 -5.92
CA CYS A 81 12.67 -10.69 -4.78
C CYS A 81 12.82 -12.16 -5.20
N GLU A 82 12.00 -12.63 -6.14
CA GLU A 82 11.99 -14.03 -6.59
C GLU A 82 13.18 -14.39 -7.49
N SER A 83 13.69 -13.43 -8.28
CA SER A 83 14.83 -13.63 -9.17
C SER A 83 16.18 -13.43 -8.49
N SER A 84 16.21 -12.83 -7.29
CA SER A 84 17.44 -12.54 -6.56
C SER A 84 17.99 -13.76 -5.82
N SER A 85 19.30 -13.77 -5.58
CA SER A 85 19.91 -14.74 -4.66
C SER A 85 19.32 -14.60 -3.25
N PRO A 86 19.36 -15.65 -2.40
CA PRO A 86 18.74 -15.61 -1.08
C PRO A 86 19.19 -14.43 -0.21
N LEU A 87 20.49 -14.09 -0.25
CA LEU A 87 21.03 -12.95 0.50
C LEU A 87 20.53 -11.61 -0.04
N THR A 88 20.53 -11.43 -1.36
CA THR A 88 20.03 -10.21 -2.00
C THR A 88 18.54 -10.02 -1.73
N ARG A 89 17.75 -11.10 -1.78
CA ARG A 89 16.33 -11.08 -1.44
C ARG A 89 16.10 -10.61 -0.01
N ILE A 90 16.86 -11.12 0.97
CA ILE A 90 16.74 -10.67 2.37
C ILE A 90 17.05 -9.18 2.47
N ARG A 91 18.12 -8.70 1.82
CA ARG A 91 18.47 -7.27 1.82
C ARG A 91 17.38 -6.39 1.22
N ILE A 92 16.76 -6.82 0.12
CA ILE A 92 15.64 -6.10 -0.51
C ILE A 92 14.46 -6.03 0.46
N LEU A 93 14.11 -7.14 1.11
CA LEU A 93 12.98 -7.22 2.02
C LEU A 93 13.22 -6.44 3.31
N GLU A 94 14.38 -6.57 3.95
CA GLU A 94 14.76 -5.81 5.14
C GLU A 94 14.88 -4.31 4.84
N GLY A 95 15.33 -3.95 3.63
CA GLY A 95 15.38 -2.55 3.17
C GLY A 95 14.02 -1.93 2.89
N PHE A 96 12.92 -2.71 2.92
CA PHE A 96 11.57 -2.19 2.69
C PHE A 96 11.02 -1.40 3.88
N PHE A 97 11.48 -1.72 5.09
CA PHE A 97 11.04 -1.10 6.34
C PHE A 97 12.20 -0.48 7.10
N VAL A 98 11.93 0.56 7.89
CA VAL A 98 12.92 1.25 8.71
C VAL A 98 12.34 1.53 10.10
N ASN A 99 13.01 1.00 11.13
CA ASN A 99 12.68 1.27 12.52
C ASN A 99 13.44 2.49 13.07
N ARG A 100 12.95 3.70 12.80
CA ARG A 100 13.62 4.95 13.25
C ARG A 100 13.56 5.19 14.75
N LYS A 101 12.50 4.72 15.43
CA LYS A 101 12.22 5.02 16.83
C LYS A 101 12.68 3.90 17.79
N GLY A 102 12.98 2.73 17.25
CA GLY A 102 13.23 1.51 18.01
C GLY A 102 11.93 0.91 18.58
N GLY A 103 12.01 -0.34 19.03
CA GLY A 103 10.89 -1.05 19.64
C GLY A 103 9.92 -1.67 18.63
N HIS A 104 9.08 -2.56 19.13
CA HIS A 104 8.13 -3.32 18.32
C HIS A 104 6.93 -2.46 17.89
N GLY A 105 6.45 -2.65 16.65
CA GLY A 105 5.29 -1.91 16.12
C GLY A 105 5.61 -0.49 15.65
N ASN A 106 6.90 -0.13 15.57
CA ASN A 106 7.37 1.23 15.22
C ASN A 106 8.11 1.27 13.87
N ASP A 107 8.03 0.20 13.09
CA ASP A 107 8.54 0.18 11.73
C ASP A 107 7.68 1.05 10.82
N VAL A 108 8.34 1.61 9.81
CA VAL A 108 7.73 2.49 8.80
C VAL A 108 8.29 2.10 7.44
N GLU A 109 7.50 2.21 6.39
CA GLU A 109 7.98 1.96 5.03
C GLU A 109 9.14 2.90 4.69
N ALA A 110 10.22 2.35 4.14
CA ALA A 110 11.43 3.10 3.80
C ALA A 110 11.14 4.24 2.82
N ASP A 111 10.24 4.01 1.86
CA ASP A 111 9.81 5.01 0.88
C ASP A 111 9.11 6.19 1.56
N LEU A 112 8.25 5.94 2.55
CA LEU A 112 7.57 6.99 3.31
C LEU A 112 8.57 7.84 4.11
N VAL A 113 9.58 7.21 4.72
CA VAL A 113 10.67 7.91 5.40
C VAL A 113 11.46 8.79 4.42
N GLN A 114 11.75 8.28 3.23
CA GLN A 114 12.43 9.01 2.18
C GLN A 114 11.59 10.18 1.65
N GLU A 115 10.28 9.98 1.44
CA GLU A 115 9.34 11.03 1.02
C GLU A 115 9.33 12.18 2.03
N HIS A 116 9.24 11.87 3.33
CA HIS A 116 9.31 12.86 4.39
C HIS A 116 10.64 13.62 4.41
N SER A 117 11.77 12.92 4.23
CA SER A 117 13.10 13.52 4.16
C SER A 117 13.21 14.50 2.98
N VAL A 118 12.77 14.07 1.79
CA VAL A 118 12.79 14.89 0.57
C VAL A 118 11.89 16.12 0.72
N ARG A 119 10.71 15.96 1.32
CA ARG A 119 9.80 17.08 1.60
C ARG A 119 10.45 18.11 2.51
N HIS A 120 11.07 17.67 3.61
CA HIS A 120 11.76 18.56 4.55
C HIS A 120 12.91 19.32 3.87
N GLN A 121 13.73 18.64 3.08
CA GLN A 121 14.80 19.28 2.32
C GLN A 121 14.26 20.34 1.36
N LYS A 122 13.14 20.07 0.66
CA LYS A 122 12.49 21.04 -0.22
C LYS A 122 11.99 22.28 0.54
N GLU A 123 11.49 22.10 1.76
CA GLU A 123 11.05 23.21 2.62
C GLU A 123 12.23 24.09 3.03
N LEU A 124 13.37 23.51 3.41
CA LEU A 124 14.61 24.25 3.70
C LEU A 124 15.15 25.00 2.47
N ILE A 125 15.17 24.35 1.30
CA ILE A 125 15.56 24.99 0.04
C ILE A 125 14.62 26.17 -0.27
N ARG A 126 13.31 26.00 -0.04
CA ARG A 126 12.34 27.08 -0.24
C ARG A 126 12.58 28.25 0.71
N ALA A 127 12.96 27.99 1.96
CA ALA A 127 13.29 29.01 2.96
C ALA A 127 14.49 29.89 2.58
N LEU A 128 15.42 29.40 1.73
CA LEU A 128 16.53 30.20 1.22
C LEU A 128 16.10 31.40 0.36
N GLY A 129 14.85 31.41 -0.15
CA GLY A 129 14.31 32.53 -0.92
C GLY A 129 15.16 32.85 -2.17
N ALA A 130 15.55 34.11 -2.33
CA ALA A 130 16.40 34.57 -3.43
C ALA A 130 17.87 34.16 -3.30
N ASN A 131 18.32 33.67 -2.13
CA ASN A 131 19.70 33.29 -1.86
C ASN A 131 20.03 31.84 -2.27
N LYS A 132 19.25 31.26 -3.19
CA LYS A 132 19.48 29.91 -3.72
C LYS A 132 20.72 29.92 -4.61
N SER A 133 21.83 29.44 -4.06
CA SER A 133 23.03 29.04 -4.78
C SER A 133 23.30 27.57 -4.48
N ASP A 134 24.02 26.86 -5.35
CA ASP A 134 24.34 25.44 -5.15
C ASP A 134 25.03 25.20 -3.80
N LYS A 135 25.94 26.10 -3.41
CA LYS A 135 26.63 26.06 -2.11
C LYS A 135 25.65 26.23 -0.94
N ALA A 136 24.67 27.11 -1.07
CA ALA A 136 23.65 27.32 -0.04
C ALA A 136 22.69 26.13 0.05
N ILE A 137 22.31 25.54 -1.08
CA ILE A 137 21.47 24.34 -1.14
C ILE A 137 22.18 23.17 -0.46
N LEU A 138 23.42 22.86 -0.85
CA LEU A 138 24.20 21.78 -0.25
C LEU A 138 24.37 21.95 1.27
N ARG A 139 24.61 23.19 1.71
CA ARG A 139 24.70 23.50 3.14
C ARG A 139 23.37 23.28 3.86
N ALA A 140 22.26 23.74 3.27
CA ALA A 140 20.94 23.63 3.87
C ALA A 140 20.46 22.17 3.93
N THR A 141 20.64 21.39 2.87
CA THR A 141 20.26 19.97 2.84
C THR A 141 21.15 19.12 3.74
N GLY A 142 22.46 19.39 3.79
CA GLY A 142 23.39 18.71 4.70
C GLY A 142 23.10 18.98 6.18
N ALA A 143 22.59 20.16 6.51
CA ALA A 143 22.18 20.53 7.87
C ALA A 143 20.74 20.09 8.22
N ALA A 144 19.98 19.53 7.27
CA ALA A 144 18.53 19.34 7.41
C ALA A 144 18.14 18.50 8.64
N ASN A 145 18.83 17.37 8.84
CA ASN A 145 18.57 16.47 9.98
C ASN A 145 18.91 17.14 11.31
N LEU A 146 20.03 17.87 11.38
CA LEU A 146 20.44 18.60 12.59
C LEU A 146 19.42 19.69 12.95
N VAL A 147 18.92 20.43 11.96
CA VAL A 147 17.89 21.44 12.17
C VAL A 147 16.61 20.80 12.70
N THR A 148 16.17 19.67 12.13
CA THR A 148 14.99 18.95 12.62
C THR A 148 15.15 18.51 14.07
N SER A 149 16.26 17.83 14.40
CA SER A 149 16.51 17.37 15.76
C SER A 149 16.63 18.53 16.75
N LEU A 150 17.19 19.67 16.34
CA LEU A 150 17.27 20.87 17.17
C LEU A 150 15.87 21.44 17.45
N VAL A 151 15.02 21.54 16.43
CA VAL A 151 13.64 22.02 16.57
C VAL A 151 12.83 21.08 17.46
N GLU A 152 12.90 19.76 17.23
CA GLU A 152 12.21 18.76 18.05
C GLU A 152 12.64 18.83 19.53
N ASN A 153 13.94 18.95 19.78
CA ASN A 153 14.47 19.09 21.14
C ASN A 153 14.03 20.40 21.80
N TYR A 154 14.00 21.50 21.05
CA TYR A 154 13.58 22.81 21.54
C TYR A 154 12.08 22.82 21.88
N ASP A 155 11.25 22.27 20.99
CA ASP A 155 9.81 22.11 21.21
C ASP A 155 9.54 21.22 22.43
N THR A 156 10.29 20.13 22.59
CA THR A 156 10.19 19.24 23.76
C THR A 156 10.58 19.95 25.05
N ALA A 157 11.70 20.69 25.06
CA ALA A 157 12.19 21.42 26.23
C ALA A 157 11.22 22.53 26.66
N LEU A 158 10.57 23.19 25.71
CA LEU A 158 9.58 24.23 25.95
C LEU A 158 8.16 23.68 26.15
N SER A 159 7.97 22.36 26.09
CA SER A 159 6.64 21.73 26.12
C SER A 159 5.67 22.37 25.12
N VAL A 160 6.19 22.77 23.95
CA VAL A 160 5.37 23.32 22.87
C VAL A 160 4.38 22.23 22.47
N PRO A 161 3.06 22.50 22.52
CA PRO A 161 2.09 21.50 22.13
C PRO A 161 2.33 21.19 20.65
N ILE A 162 2.61 19.91 20.36
CA ILE A 162 2.69 19.42 18.98
C ILE A 162 1.35 19.79 18.33
N LYS A 163 1.40 20.64 17.31
CA LYS A 163 0.24 20.92 16.46
C LYS A 163 -0.02 19.69 15.60
N SER A 164 -0.41 18.58 16.21
CA SER A 164 -1.13 17.57 15.46
C SER A 164 -2.46 18.23 15.10
N SER A 165 -2.78 18.30 13.81
CA SER A 165 -4.19 18.34 13.45
C SER A 165 -4.72 16.98 13.87
N ASN A 166 -5.08 16.85 15.15
CA ASN A 166 -5.98 15.82 15.59
C ASN A 166 -7.27 16.12 14.82
N HIS A 167 -7.41 15.57 13.62
CA HIS A 167 -8.67 14.95 13.27
C HIS A 167 -8.85 13.90 14.35
N GLY A 168 -9.36 14.32 15.50
CA GLY A 168 -9.75 13.41 16.55
C GLY A 168 -10.65 12.43 15.85
N THR A 169 -10.19 11.19 15.73
CA THR A 169 -11.02 10.05 15.44
C THR A 169 -11.96 9.90 16.64
N CYS A 170 -12.87 10.85 16.78
CA CYS A 170 -14.11 10.61 17.47
C CYS A 170 -14.82 9.64 16.54
N THR A 171 -14.67 8.35 16.82
CA THR A 171 -15.67 7.38 16.43
C THR A 171 -16.97 7.91 17.01
N ASN A 172 -17.71 8.65 16.20
CA ASN A 172 -18.88 9.35 16.66
C ASN A 172 -19.87 8.27 17.06
N GLU A 173 -20.25 8.21 18.33
CA GLU A 173 -21.18 7.20 18.83
C GLU A 173 -22.50 7.18 18.02
N LYS A 174 -22.83 8.34 17.42
CA LYS A 174 -23.89 8.51 16.42
C LYS A 174 -23.64 7.67 15.17
N ASP A 175 -22.44 7.71 14.58
CA ASP A 175 -22.10 6.92 13.39
C ASP A 175 -22.13 5.42 13.71
N MET A 176 -21.64 5.01 14.87
CA MET A 176 -21.72 3.62 15.33
C MET A 176 -23.17 3.14 15.48
N THR A 177 -24.05 4.02 15.99
CA THR A 177 -25.48 3.73 16.12
C THR A 177 -26.14 3.59 14.76
N VAL A 178 -25.86 4.51 13.82
CA VAL A 178 -26.36 4.46 12.44
C VAL A 178 -25.88 3.19 11.72
N ILE A 179 -24.60 2.85 11.84
CA ILE A 179 -24.04 1.62 11.26
C ILE A 179 -24.75 0.39 11.85
N ARG A 180 -24.93 0.34 13.17
CA ARG A 180 -25.62 -0.79 13.84
C ARG A 180 -27.07 -0.94 13.37
N GLU A 181 -27.81 0.15 13.28
CA GLU A 181 -29.19 0.15 12.79
C GLU A 181 -29.26 -0.29 11.33
N CYS A 182 -28.36 0.23 10.49
CA CYS A 182 -28.23 -0.15 9.09
C CYS A 182 -27.90 -1.64 8.93
N LEU A 183 -26.94 -2.18 9.69
CA LEU A 183 -26.57 -3.60 9.65
C LEU A 183 -27.72 -4.50 10.10
N ARG A 184 -28.49 -4.08 11.12
CA ARG A 184 -29.65 -4.83 11.62
C ARG A 184 -30.79 -4.87 10.62
N SER A 185 -31.04 -3.78 9.90
CA SER A 185 -32.11 -3.68 8.91
C SER A 185 -31.75 -4.37 7.60
N THR A 186 -30.53 -4.18 7.10
CA THR A 186 -30.08 -4.70 5.79
C THR A 186 -29.62 -6.16 5.83
N ARG A 187 -29.13 -6.65 6.99
CA ARG A 187 -28.58 -8.01 7.18
C ARG A 187 -27.68 -8.45 6.03
N PRO A 188 -26.58 -7.72 5.77
CA PRO A 188 -25.79 -7.90 4.55
C PRO A 188 -25.18 -9.30 4.45
N PHE A 189 -24.75 -9.89 5.56
CA PHE A 189 -24.07 -11.18 5.62
C PHE A 189 -25.00 -12.40 5.61
N LYS A 190 -26.31 -12.21 5.41
CA LYS A 190 -27.23 -13.32 5.16
C LYS A 190 -27.54 -13.38 3.67
N HIS A 191 -27.09 -14.46 3.02
CA HIS A 191 -27.40 -14.69 1.61
C HIS A 191 -28.92 -14.75 1.40
N THR A 192 -29.39 -13.91 0.49
CA THR A 192 -30.79 -13.74 0.09
C THR A 192 -30.82 -13.69 -1.44
N PRO A 193 -31.27 -14.77 -2.10
CA PRO A 193 -31.30 -14.87 -3.56
C PRO A 193 -32.04 -13.68 -4.21
N GLY A 194 -31.46 -13.09 -5.26
CA GLY A 194 -32.05 -11.99 -6.04
C GLY A 194 -31.99 -10.60 -5.40
N ARG A 195 -31.32 -10.44 -4.25
CA ARG A 195 -31.18 -9.16 -3.57
C ARG A 195 -30.17 -8.25 -4.29
N LYS A 196 -30.62 -7.06 -4.68
CA LYS A 196 -29.78 -6.04 -5.33
C LYS A 196 -29.13 -5.11 -4.32
N CYS A 197 -27.94 -4.62 -4.63
CA CYS A 197 -27.30 -3.57 -3.85
C CYS A 197 -27.82 -2.20 -4.33
N SER A 198 -28.26 -1.31 -3.41
CA SER A 198 -28.73 0.02 -3.80
C SER A 198 -27.59 0.87 -4.38
N PRO A 199 -27.81 1.62 -5.47
CA PRO A 199 -26.78 2.41 -6.16
C PRO A 199 -26.43 3.73 -5.45
N HIS A 200 -26.56 3.82 -4.12
CA HIS A 200 -26.29 5.05 -3.38
C HIS A 200 -24.80 5.41 -3.39
N LYS A 201 -24.29 6.05 -4.46
CA LYS A 201 -22.98 6.71 -4.58
C LYS A 201 -21.76 5.98 -4.00
N ILE A 202 -21.89 4.71 -3.62
CA ILE A 202 -20.79 3.80 -3.44
C ILE A 202 -20.30 3.65 -4.86
N VAL A 203 -19.18 4.31 -5.14
CA VAL A 203 -18.34 3.97 -6.28
C VAL A 203 -18.11 2.48 -6.09
N HIS A 204 -18.95 1.64 -6.70
CA HIS A 204 -18.65 0.23 -6.82
C HIS A 204 -17.31 0.27 -7.52
N PRO A 205 -16.21 -0.09 -6.84
CA PRO A 205 -15.07 -0.50 -7.60
C PRO A 205 -15.63 -1.71 -8.32
N LYS A 206 -15.88 -1.58 -9.62
CA LYS A 206 -16.21 -2.73 -10.46
C LYS A 206 -14.94 -3.58 -10.45
N PHE A 207 -14.69 -4.30 -9.36
CA PHE A 207 -13.66 -5.33 -9.21
C PHE A 207 -14.13 -6.54 -10.01
N LYS A 208 -14.39 -6.31 -11.30
CA LYS A 208 -14.62 -7.35 -12.27
C LYS A 208 -13.31 -7.52 -13.00
N VAL A 209 -12.41 -8.23 -12.35
CA VAL A 209 -11.16 -8.65 -12.97
C VAL A 209 -11.41 -10.01 -13.59
N ILE A 210 -11.32 -10.06 -14.92
CA ILE A 210 -11.35 -11.33 -15.65
C ILE A 210 -9.98 -11.97 -15.46
N VAL A 211 -9.92 -13.11 -14.77
CA VAL A 211 -8.66 -13.71 -14.31
C VAL A 211 -7.81 -14.12 -15.51
N SER A 212 -8.44 -14.70 -16.53
CA SER A 212 -7.75 -15.08 -17.78
C SER A 212 -7.05 -13.90 -18.46
N LYS A 213 -7.73 -12.74 -18.52
CA LYS A 213 -7.18 -11.52 -19.09
C LYS A 213 -6.06 -10.93 -18.23
N LEU A 214 -6.25 -10.91 -16.90
CA LEU A 214 -5.22 -10.49 -15.96
C LEU A 214 -3.93 -11.28 -16.17
N LEU A 215 -4.02 -12.62 -16.27
CA LEU A 215 -2.85 -13.48 -16.44
C LEU A 215 -2.10 -13.20 -17.76
N ILE A 216 -2.81 -12.93 -18.85
CA ILE A 216 -2.19 -12.56 -20.13
C ILE A 216 -1.44 -11.23 -19.99
N ASP A 217 -2.10 -10.21 -19.44
CA ASP A 217 -1.50 -8.89 -19.28
C ASP A 217 -0.32 -8.91 -18.30
N LEU A 218 -0.40 -9.70 -17.22
CA LEU A 218 0.70 -9.89 -16.27
C LEU A 218 1.91 -10.54 -16.95
N LYS A 219 1.73 -11.53 -17.82
CA LYS A 219 2.85 -12.13 -18.58
C LYS A 219 3.58 -11.06 -19.40
N VAL A 220 2.85 -10.20 -20.11
CA VAL A 220 3.45 -9.11 -20.90
C VAL A 220 4.24 -8.15 -20.01
N ILE A 221 3.72 -7.82 -18.82
CA ILE A 221 4.41 -6.95 -17.86
C ILE A 221 5.68 -7.63 -17.34
N ILE A 222 5.60 -8.91 -16.97
CA ILE A 222 6.72 -9.71 -16.47
C ILE A 222 7.79 -9.80 -17.55
N ASP A 223 7.45 -10.21 -18.76
CA ASP A 223 8.40 -10.34 -19.88
C ASP A 223 9.16 -9.01 -20.09
N ARG A 224 8.44 -7.88 -20.11
CA ARG A 224 9.04 -6.55 -20.25
C ARG A 224 10.02 -6.21 -19.12
N LEU A 225 9.68 -6.56 -17.87
CA LEU A 225 10.52 -6.26 -16.70
C LEU A 225 11.73 -7.20 -16.62
N SER A 226 11.55 -8.47 -17.00
CA SER A 226 12.61 -9.47 -16.99
C SER A 226 13.75 -9.16 -17.96
N TYR A 227 13.49 -8.48 -19.09
CA TYR A 227 14.57 -8.01 -19.97
C TYR A 227 15.59 -7.13 -19.23
N GLY A 228 15.16 -6.30 -18.28
CA GLY A 228 16.05 -5.42 -17.52
C GLY A 228 16.87 -6.13 -16.43
N LEU A 229 16.55 -7.39 -16.11
CA LEU A 229 17.27 -8.18 -15.10
C LEU A 229 18.44 -8.97 -15.68
N ILE A 230 18.41 -9.29 -16.98
CA ILE A 230 19.44 -10.11 -17.66
C ILE A 230 20.73 -9.32 -17.87
N ASP A 231 20.64 -8.00 -18.08
CA ASP A 231 21.80 -7.14 -18.34
C ASP A 231 22.62 -6.77 -17.08
N GLY A 232 22.13 -7.09 -15.88
CA GLY A 232 22.79 -6.74 -14.60
C GLY A 232 23.78 -7.78 -14.07
N ASN A 233 23.73 -9.02 -14.55
CA ASN A 233 24.56 -10.12 -14.06
C ASN A 233 25.88 -10.31 -14.83
N SER A 234 26.16 -9.51 -15.86
CA SER A 234 27.37 -9.64 -16.69
C SER A 234 28.59 -8.86 -16.19
N HIS A 235 28.51 -8.22 -15.01
CA HIS A 235 29.57 -7.33 -14.52
C HIS A 235 30.16 -7.68 -13.13
N GLU A 236 29.80 -8.81 -12.52
CA GLU A 236 30.34 -9.21 -11.19
C GLU A 236 31.32 -10.39 -11.21
N GLU A 237 31.74 -10.93 -12.38
CA GLU A 237 32.66 -12.09 -12.44
C GLU A 237 34.14 -11.78 -12.76
N ASP A 238 34.53 -10.52 -12.95
CA ASP A 238 35.92 -10.16 -13.28
C ASP A 238 36.57 -9.26 -12.21
N GLU A 239 36.80 -9.77 -11.00
CA GLU A 239 37.83 -9.21 -10.10
C GLU A 239 38.27 -10.26 -9.05
N HIS A 240 39.20 -11.13 -9.47
CA HIS A 240 40.07 -11.91 -8.58
C HIS A 240 41.53 -11.84 -9.05
#